data_AF-A0A164FIG1-F1
#
_entry.id   AF-A0A164FIG1-F1
#
_cell.length_a   1.000
_cell.length_b   1.000
_cell.length_c   1.000
_cell.angle_alpha   90.00
_cell.angle_beta   90.00
_cell.angle_gamma   90.00
#
_symmetry.space_group_name_H-M   'P 1'
#
loop_
_entity.id
_entity.type
_entity.pdbx_description
1 polymer ?
#
loop_
_entity_poly.entity_id
_entity_poly.type
_entity_poly.pdbx_seq_one_letter_code
_entity_poly.pdbx_strand_id
1 'polypeptide(L)'
;MSKTIHYYNCFITQNGVKTNISLTNLLDDLIVINPQMLFKSTNFGNISLIDMKLPDPNSPTFQNRTVTFGKFRDQKPFLGNMGTRRADEIVDDVLELTTAVFIPNSNLVMIEYNHHGCRPVHLQHYLSHFLPSDENESWMVEFVKIEPPLGFNDVRHSPKINSIEFTLNLIAPAPNNFLDNQEDESLILNILRPTLESHAAFGANKATITFSNGRIRREVMHPERLIELVAALDYDENDVFESIKVKYDSPATGNSEHIDLKNAGVLKRIIMQNDDHTGWEYIGDQIEADHYNNNQPGNAFTRRYDREIIPAILPNIVLPEIILPNAIPN
;
A
#
# COMPACT_ATOMS: atom_id res chain seq x y z
N MET A 1 -15.31 -13.75 -9.00
CA MET A 1 -13.94 -13.25 -9.25
C MET A 1 -13.20 -13.16 -7.92
N SER A 2 -11.93 -13.55 -7.86
CA SER A 2 -11.16 -13.42 -6.61
C SER A 2 -10.82 -11.96 -6.28
N LYS A 3 -10.64 -11.67 -4.99
CA LYS A 3 -10.24 -10.35 -4.48
C LYS A 3 -8.90 -10.46 -3.77
N THR A 4 -8.05 -9.45 -3.93
CA THR A 4 -6.76 -9.37 -3.23
C THR A 4 -6.86 -8.40 -2.07
N ILE A 5 -6.30 -8.76 -0.92
CA ILE A 5 -6.29 -7.95 0.29
C ILE A 5 -4.85 -7.69 0.71
N HIS A 6 -4.56 -6.48 1.18
CA HIS A 6 -3.23 -6.04 1.62
C HIS A 6 -3.24 -5.69 3.10
N TYR A 7 -2.20 -6.09 3.82
CA TYR A 7 -2.08 -5.96 5.27
C TYR A 7 -1.11 -4.84 5.66
N TYR A 8 -1.54 -3.91 6.51
CA TYR A 8 -0.71 -2.83 7.02
C TYR A 8 -0.90 -2.68 8.52
N ASN A 9 0.14 -2.28 9.23
CA ASN A 9 -0.05 -1.68 10.55
C ASN A 9 -0.53 -0.24 10.39
N CYS A 10 -1.45 0.21 11.23
CA CYS A 10 -2.01 1.55 11.15
C CYS A 10 -1.81 2.32 12.45
N PHE A 11 -1.30 3.54 12.36
CA PHE A 11 -1.02 4.39 13.51
C PHE A 11 -1.55 5.80 13.28
N ILE A 12 -2.00 6.43 14.35
CA ILE A 12 -2.05 7.89 14.41
C ILE A 12 -0.70 8.34 14.97
N THR A 13 -0.07 9.28 14.29
CA THR A 13 1.24 9.83 14.66
C THR A 13 1.10 11.27 15.11
N GLN A 14 1.91 11.68 16.07
CA GLN A 14 2.07 13.06 16.52
C GLN A 14 3.52 13.47 16.25
N ASN A 15 3.73 14.46 15.40
CA ASN A 15 5.05 14.93 14.96
C ASN A 15 5.95 13.78 14.43
N GLY A 16 5.34 12.83 13.72
CA GLY A 16 6.01 11.64 13.17
C GLY A 16 6.27 10.50 14.16
N VAL A 17 5.87 10.65 15.44
CA VAL A 17 5.99 9.59 16.46
C VAL A 17 4.67 8.83 16.59
N LYS A 18 4.72 7.49 16.57
CA LYS A 18 3.54 6.63 16.66
C LYS A 18 2.87 6.76 18.03
N THR A 19 1.56 6.86 18.07
CA THR A 19 0.78 6.94 19.32
C THR A 19 0.04 5.65 19.62
N ASN A 20 -0.47 5.53 20.85
CA ASN A 20 -1.32 4.41 21.28
C ASN A 20 -2.81 4.59 20.90
N ILE A 21 -3.14 5.64 20.15
CA ILE A 21 -4.52 5.94 19.78
C ILE A 21 -4.96 4.96 18.71
N SER A 22 -6.09 4.30 18.95
CA SER A 22 -6.67 3.40 17.96
C SER A 22 -7.30 4.19 16.82
N LEU A 23 -7.00 3.80 15.59
CA LEU A 23 -7.59 4.43 14.41
C LEU A 23 -9.10 4.21 14.33
N THR A 24 -9.65 3.19 14.99
CA THR A 24 -11.10 3.00 15.07
C THR A 24 -11.80 4.13 15.83
N ASN A 25 -11.11 4.78 16.77
CA ASN A 25 -11.67 5.94 17.48
C ASN A 25 -11.90 7.11 16.51
N LEU A 26 -10.95 7.36 15.60
CA LEU A 26 -11.12 8.35 14.56
C LEU A 26 -12.27 7.98 13.61
N LEU A 27 -12.37 6.71 13.21
CA LEU A 27 -13.46 6.25 12.34
C LEU A 27 -14.85 6.40 12.99
N ASP A 28 -14.96 6.10 14.28
CA ASP A 28 -16.18 6.27 15.06
C ASP A 28 -16.58 7.75 15.16
N ASP A 29 -15.61 8.66 15.31
CA ASP A 29 -15.86 10.11 15.30
C ASP A 29 -16.25 10.63 13.91
N LEU A 30 -15.71 10.05 12.84
CA LEU A 30 -15.98 10.48 11.47
C LEU A 30 -17.35 10.01 10.94
N ILE A 31 -17.78 8.78 11.25
CA ILE A 31 -19.00 8.22 10.64
C ILE A 31 -20.28 8.96 11.02
N VAL A 32 -20.28 9.63 12.18
CA VAL A 32 -21.44 10.39 12.68
C VAL A 32 -21.58 11.77 12.03
N ILE A 33 -20.58 12.18 11.24
CA ILE A 33 -20.53 13.47 10.58
C ILE A 33 -21.35 13.43 9.29
N ASN A 34 -21.90 14.58 8.90
CA ASN A 34 -22.58 14.71 7.61
C ASN A 34 -21.63 14.27 6.46
N PRO A 35 -22.06 13.33 5.59
CA PRO A 35 -21.24 12.84 4.46
C PRO A 35 -20.67 13.95 3.57
N GLN A 36 -21.37 15.08 3.43
CA GLN A 36 -20.87 16.22 2.65
C GLN A 36 -19.57 16.82 3.21
N MET A 37 -19.38 16.77 4.52
CA MET A 37 -18.15 17.27 5.18
C MET A 37 -17.01 16.26 5.13
N LEU A 38 -17.35 14.98 4.92
CA LEU A 38 -16.39 13.89 4.73
C LEU A 38 -15.82 13.87 3.32
N PHE A 39 -16.50 14.49 2.35
CA PHE A 39 -15.94 14.65 1.01
C PHE A 39 -14.68 15.53 1.02
N LYS A 40 -13.59 15.03 0.44
CA LYS A 40 -12.33 15.75 0.29
C LYS A 40 -11.75 15.60 -1.11
N SER A 41 -11.43 16.73 -1.73
CA SER A 41 -10.56 16.77 -2.91
C SER A 41 -9.10 16.74 -2.46
N THR A 42 -8.42 15.63 -2.73
CA THR A 42 -7.00 15.44 -2.39
C THR A 42 -6.15 15.40 -3.65
N ASN A 43 -4.82 15.47 -3.51
CA ASN A 43 -3.89 15.26 -4.63
C ASN A 43 -4.04 13.87 -5.29
N PHE A 44 -4.71 12.92 -4.61
CA PHE A 44 -4.94 11.56 -5.09
C PHE A 44 -6.35 11.35 -5.66
N GLY A 45 -7.13 12.44 -5.79
CA GLY A 45 -8.50 12.46 -6.29
C GLY A 45 -9.52 12.82 -5.23
N ASN A 46 -10.78 12.78 -5.64
CA ASN A 46 -11.94 13.06 -4.80
C ASN A 46 -12.31 11.80 -4.01
N ILE A 47 -12.25 11.88 -2.68
CA ILE A 47 -12.42 10.73 -1.78
C ILE A 47 -13.45 11.09 -0.69
N SER A 48 -14.25 10.11 -0.30
CA SER A 48 -15.13 10.19 0.86
C SER A 48 -15.16 8.85 1.60
N LEU A 49 -15.29 8.91 2.92
CA LEU A 49 -15.81 7.79 3.71
C LEU A 49 -17.31 7.67 3.36
N ILE A 50 -17.71 6.50 2.86
CA ILE A 50 -19.08 6.29 2.33
C ILE A 50 -19.96 5.69 3.41
N ASP A 51 -19.48 4.63 4.05
CA ASP A 51 -20.25 3.93 5.09
C ASP A 51 -19.33 3.10 5.99
N MET A 52 -19.88 2.69 7.13
CA MET A 52 -19.26 1.80 8.11
C MET A 52 -20.26 0.78 8.61
N LYS A 53 -19.87 -0.49 8.59
CA LYS A 53 -20.71 -1.57 9.10
C LYS A 53 -20.89 -1.36 10.60
N LEU A 54 -22.13 -1.33 11.05
CA LEU A 54 -22.45 -1.26 12.47
C LEU A 54 -21.84 -2.47 13.19
N PRO A 55 -21.01 -2.26 14.23
CA PRO A 55 -20.46 -3.37 14.99
C PRO A 55 -21.55 -4.14 15.72
N ASP A 56 -21.52 -5.47 15.66
CA ASP A 56 -22.42 -6.32 16.45
C ASP A 56 -21.87 -6.48 17.88
N PRO A 57 -22.56 -5.96 18.91
CA PRO A 57 -22.12 -6.09 20.31
C PRO A 57 -22.00 -7.54 20.80
N ASN A 58 -22.65 -8.49 20.12
CA ASN A 58 -22.61 -9.91 20.47
C ASN A 58 -21.48 -10.66 19.76
N SER A 59 -20.80 -10.03 18.80
CA SER A 59 -19.69 -10.63 18.08
C SER A 59 -18.40 -10.55 18.91
N PRO A 60 -17.55 -11.60 18.93
CA PRO A 60 -16.20 -11.50 19.50
C PRO A 60 -15.33 -10.45 18.78
N THR A 61 -15.74 -10.02 17.58
CA THR A 61 -15.05 -9.02 16.76
C THR A 61 -15.68 -7.62 16.84
N PHE A 62 -16.53 -7.33 17.83
CA PHE A 62 -17.26 -6.05 17.94
C PHE A 62 -16.37 -4.78 17.93
N GLN A 63 -15.09 -4.91 18.26
CA GLN A 63 -14.15 -3.79 18.26
C GLN A 63 -13.64 -3.47 16.85
N ASN A 64 -13.76 -4.42 15.91
CA ASN A 64 -13.33 -4.20 14.54
C ASN A 64 -14.26 -3.18 13.85
N ARG A 65 -13.71 -2.48 12.86
CA ARG A 65 -14.47 -1.58 12.00
C ARG A 65 -14.29 -1.99 10.55
N THR A 66 -15.39 -2.33 9.90
CA THR A 66 -15.44 -2.53 8.46
C THR A 66 -16.00 -1.26 7.84
N VAL A 67 -15.20 -0.59 7.02
CA VAL A 67 -15.56 0.67 6.38
C VAL A 67 -15.39 0.57 4.88
N THR A 68 -16.13 1.41 4.16
CA THR A 68 -15.98 1.56 2.72
C THR A 68 -15.64 3.01 2.38
N PHE A 69 -14.57 3.17 1.60
CA PHE A 69 -14.15 4.45 1.06
C PHE A 69 -14.48 4.50 -0.43
N GLY A 70 -15.00 5.63 -0.87
CA GLY A 70 -15.34 5.89 -2.25
C GLY A 70 -14.36 6.87 -2.86
N LYS A 71 -13.78 6.50 -4.01
CA LYS A 71 -13.02 7.42 -4.87
C LYS A 71 -13.85 7.74 -6.10
N PHE A 72 -14.12 9.02 -6.34
CA PHE A 72 -14.84 9.47 -7.52
C PHE A 72 -13.87 9.58 -8.69
N ARG A 73 -14.28 9.07 -9.87
CA ARG A 73 -13.46 9.16 -11.09
C ARG A 73 -13.55 10.56 -11.69
N ASP A 74 -12.40 11.13 -12.01
CA ASP A 74 -12.32 12.39 -12.75
C ASP A 74 -12.70 12.21 -14.23
N GLN A 75 -12.39 11.05 -14.81
CA GLN A 75 -12.76 10.69 -16.18
C GLN A 75 -13.91 9.70 -16.17
N LYS A 76 -15.06 10.13 -16.70
CA LYS A 76 -16.28 9.32 -16.72
C LYS A 76 -16.21 8.25 -17.82
N PRO A 77 -16.40 6.96 -17.49
CA PRO A 77 -16.56 5.92 -18.49
C PRO A 77 -17.90 6.06 -19.24
N PHE A 78 -17.99 5.38 -20.38
CA PHE A 78 -19.20 5.34 -21.21
C PHE A 78 -19.99 4.05 -20.95
N LEU A 79 -21.32 4.16 -20.99
CA LEU A 79 -22.24 3.04 -21.10
C LEU A 79 -22.38 2.60 -22.56
N GLY A 80 -22.38 1.30 -22.77
CA GLY A 80 -22.63 0.70 -24.07
C GLY A 80 -23.28 -0.66 -23.93
N ASN A 81 -24.00 -1.09 -24.96
CA ASN A 81 -24.52 -2.45 -25.05
C ASN A 81 -23.59 -3.28 -25.93
N MET A 82 -23.16 -4.45 -25.45
CA MET A 82 -22.29 -5.35 -26.22
C MET A 82 -22.92 -5.66 -27.59
N GLY A 83 -22.12 -5.56 -28.65
CA GLY A 83 -22.58 -5.77 -30.03
C GLY A 83 -23.27 -4.55 -30.68
N THR A 84 -23.38 -3.42 -29.98
CA THR A 84 -23.91 -2.17 -30.53
C THR A 84 -22.81 -1.11 -30.68
N ARG A 85 -23.05 -0.07 -31.48
CA ARG A 85 -22.17 1.12 -31.61
C ARG A 85 -22.54 2.25 -30.66
N ARG A 86 -23.28 1.93 -29.59
CA ARG A 86 -23.75 2.91 -28.61
C ARG A 86 -22.66 3.16 -27.58
N ALA A 87 -22.36 4.43 -27.32
CA ALA A 87 -21.44 4.90 -26.30
C ALA A 87 -22.01 6.19 -25.71
N ASP A 88 -22.67 6.08 -24.56
CA ASP A 88 -23.28 7.21 -23.86
C ASP A 88 -22.44 7.52 -22.61
N GLU A 89 -22.11 8.79 -22.40
CA GLU A 89 -21.39 9.18 -21.19
C GLU A 89 -22.28 8.99 -19.95
N ILE A 90 -21.70 8.50 -18.85
CA ILE A 90 -22.41 8.40 -17.58
C ILE A 90 -22.62 9.81 -17.02
N VAL A 91 -23.87 10.19 -16.78
CA VAL A 91 -24.23 11.53 -16.28
C VAL A 91 -23.82 11.71 -14.82
N ASP A 92 -24.10 10.70 -13.99
CA ASP A 92 -23.75 10.70 -12.58
C ASP A 92 -22.25 10.52 -12.35
N ASP A 93 -21.79 10.75 -11.12
CA ASP A 93 -20.40 10.52 -10.78
C ASP A 93 -20.13 9.03 -10.57
N VAL A 94 -19.02 8.55 -11.15
CA VAL A 94 -18.64 7.14 -11.02
C VAL A 94 -17.81 6.95 -9.78
N LEU A 95 -18.32 6.11 -8.88
CA LEU A 95 -17.73 5.81 -7.59
C LEU A 95 -17.01 4.46 -7.61
N GLU A 96 -15.75 4.47 -7.22
CA GLU A 96 -14.94 3.27 -7.02
C GLU A 96 -14.81 2.99 -5.53
N LEU A 97 -15.38 1.87 -5.08
CA LEU A 97 -15.37 1.49 -3.67
C LEU A 97 -14.08 0.75 -3.30
N THR A 98 -13.65 0.95 -2.07
CA THR A 98 -12.54 0.23 -1.44
C THR A 98 -12.92 -0.12 -0.02
N THR A 99 -13.04 -1.42 0.22
CA THR A 99 -13.38 -1.94 1.54
C THR A 99 -12.12 -2.06 2.40
N ALA A 100 -12.19 -1.64 3.65
CA ALA A 100 -11.13 -1.81 4.62
C ALA A 100 -11.67 -2.32 5.96
N VAL A 101 -10.92 -3.23 6.61
CA VAL A 101 -11.24 -3.77 7.92
C VAL A 101 -10.12 -3.40 8.89
N PHE A 102 -10.47 -2.70 9.97
CA PHE A 102 -9.57 -2.24 11.01
C PHE A 102 -9.72 -3.10 12.25
N ILE A 103 -8.61 -3.63 12.76
CA ILE A 103 -8.52 -4.43 13.98
C ILE A 103 -7.73 -3.63 15.01
N PRO A 104 -8.41 -3.02 16.01
CA PRO A 104 -7.78 -2.06 16.92
C PRO A 104 -6.75 -2.71 17.84
N ASN A 105 -7.03 -3.91 18.35
CA ASN A 105 -6.15 -4.61 19.31
C ASN A 105 -4.77 -4.92 18.77
N SER A 106 -4.60 -4.90 17.45
CA SER A 106 -3.35 -5.20 16.79
C SER A 106 -2.96 -4.13 15.78
N ASN A 107 -3.48 -2.90 15.93
CA ASN A 107 -3.24 -1.75 15.04
C ASN A 107 -3.06 -2.20 13.59
N LEU A 108 -4.01 -3.01 13.11
CA LEU A 108 -3.93 -3.70 11.82
C LEU A 108 -5.07 -3.18 10.95
N VAL A 109 -4.76 -2.92 9.69
CA VAL A 109 -5.76 -2.65 8.65
C VAL A 109 -5.54 -3.61 7.49
N MET A 110 -6.63 -4.18 7.02
CA MET A 110 -6.70 -5.00 5.81
C MET A 110 -7.48 -4.21 4.76
N ILE A 111 -6.86 -3.93 3.63
CA ILE A 111 -7.41 -3.07 2.58
C ILE A 111 -7.60 -3.90 1.32
N GLU A 112 -8.81 -3.88 0.76
CA GLU A 112 -9.11 -4.44 -0.54
C GLU A 112 -8.28 -3.75 -1.62
N TYR A 113 -7.61 -4.52 -2.48
CA TYR A 113 -7.01 -3.98 -3.69
C TYR A 113 -8.10 -3.74 -4.75
N ASN A 114 -8.39 -2.48 -5.01
CA ASN A 114 -9.12 -2.03 -6.19
C ASN A 114 -8.18 -1.15 -7.05
N HIS A 115 -7.98 -1.53 -8.32
CA HIS A 115 -7.08 -0.82 -9.23
C HIS A 115 -7.45 0.66 -9.42
N HIS A 116 -8.75 0.97 -9.40
CA HIS A 116 -9.28 2.32 -9.58
C HIS A 116 -9.75 2.98 -8.28
N GLY A 117 -9.79 2.22 -7.18
CA GLY A 117 -10.23 2.68 -5.88
C GLY A 117 -9.17 3.45 -5.08
N CYS A 118 -9.39 3.55 -3.77
CA CYS A 118 -8.47 4.17 -2.84
C CYS A 118 -7.27 3.24 -2.59
N ARG A 119 -6.06 3.74 -2.83
CA ARG A 119 -4.83 3.05 -2.40
C ARG A 119 -4.54 3.40 -0.93
N PRO A 120 -3.74 2.59 -0.21
CA PRO A 120 -3.37 2.85 1.18
C PRO A 120 -2.88 4.28 1.43
N VAL A 121 -1.98 4.79 0.58
CA VAL A 121 -1.48 6.17 0.67
C VAL A 121 -2.59 7.21 0.48
N HIS A 122 -3.59 6.95 -0.38
CA HIS A 122 -4.73 7.85 -0.54
C HIS A 122 -5.54 7.92 0.77
N LEU A 123 -5.76 6.78 1.42
CA LEU A 123 -6.50 6.68 2.68
C LEU A 123 -5.73 7.34 3.84
N GLN A 124 -4.41 7.17 3.91
CA GLN A 124 -3.56 7.86 4.89
C GLN A 124 -3.72 9.38 4.76
N HIS A 125 -3.56 9.91 3.55
CA HIS A 125 -3.72 11.33 3.31
C HIS A 125 -5.15 11.78 3.62
N TYR A 126 -6.16 11.08 3.11
CA TYR A 126 -7.58 11.39 3.36
C TYR A 126 -7.90 11.47 4.86
N LEU A 127 -7.56 10.44 5.64
CA LEU A 127 -7.85 10.41 7.08
C LEU A 127 -7.05 11.49 7.85
N SER A 128 -5.83 11.80 7.40
CA SER A 128 -5.02 12.87 7.99
C SER A 128 -5.63 14.27 7.81
N HIS A 129 -6.50 14.50 6.81
CA HIS A 129 -7.17 15.80 6.63
C HIS A 129 -8.13 16.15 7.79
N PHE A 130 -8.55 15.17 8.57
CA PHE A 130 -9.42 15.37 9.72
C PHE A 130 -8.63 15.50 11.03
N LEU A 131 -7.30 15.46 10.98
CA LEU A 131 -6.44 15.64 12.12
C LEU A 131 -5.77 17.02 12.06
N PRO A 132 -5.47 17.65 13.21
CA PRO A 132 -4.82 18.96 13.22
C PRO A 132 -3.38 18.86 12.71
N SER A 133 -3.02 19.83 11.87
CA SER A 133 -1.66 20.00 11.38
C SER A 133 -1.35 21.49 11.31
N ASP A 134 -0.51 21.94 12.25
CA ASP A 134 0.03 23.29 12.30
C ASP A 134 1.57 23.27 12.42
N GLU A 135 2.21 24.43 12.53
CA GLU A 135 3.68 24.56 12.57
C GLU A 135 4.32 23.91 13.81
N ASN A 136 3.57 23.71 14.89
CA ASN A 136 4.08 23.17 16.16
C ASN A 136 3.66 21.71 16.38
N GLU A 137 2.50 21.33 15.87
CA GLU A 137 1.89 20.03 16.10
C GLU A 137 1.22 19.50 14.83
N SER A 138 1.76 18.39 14.34
CA SER A 138 1.26 17.71 13.15
C SER A 138 0.82 16.30 13.47
N TRP A 139 -0.48 16.06 13.29
CA TRP A 139 -1.08 14.75 13.43
C TRP A 139 -1.35 14.12 12.08
N MET A 140 -0.97 12.86 11.90
CA MET A 140 -1.15 12.15 10.63
C MET A 140 -1.49 10.68 10.85
N VAL A 141 -2.17 10.09 9.89
CA VAL A 141 -2.38 8.65 9.80
C VAL A 141 -1.25 8.01 8.99
N GLU A 142 -0.58 7.04 9.58
CA GLU A 142 0.51 6.28 8.96
C GLU A 142 0.09 4.81 8.78
N PHE A 143 0.20 4.30 7.56
CA PHE A 143 0.09 2.87 7.27
C PHE A 143 1.48 2.30 6.96
N VAL A 144 1.94 1.39 7.79
CA VAL A 144 3.23 0.73 7.65
C VAL A 144 3.02 -0.63 7.01
N LYS A 145 3.70 -0.88 5.88
CA LYS A 145 3.62 -2.13 5.14
C LYS A 145 4.02 -3.29 6.06
N ILE A 146 3.17 -4.32 6.14
CA ILE A 146 3.58 -5.59 6.76
C ILE A 146 4.30 -6.41 5.70
N GLU A 147 5.57 -6.69 5.91
CA GLU A 147 6.30 -7.56 4.99
C GLU A 147 5.82 -9.02 5.08
N PRO A 148 5.67 -9.72 3.95
CA PRO A 148 5.43 -11.16 3.97
C PRO A 148 6.59 -11.92 4.64
N PRO A 149 6.33 -13.12 5.21
CA PRO A 149 7.38 -13.93 5.84
C PRO A 149 8.57 -14.21 4.92
N LEU A 150 8.27 -14.46 3.64
CA LEU A 150 9.25 -14.45 2.56
C LEU A 150 9.24 -13.04 1.99
N GLY A 151 10.25 -12.24 2.30
CA GLY A 151 10.32 -10.82 1.98
C GLY A 151 11.76 -10.31 1.96
N PHE A 152 11.94 -8.99 1.87
CA PHE A 152 13.28 -8.39 1.93
C PHE A 152 13.99 -8.75 3.24
N ASN A 153 13.27 -8.73 4.36
CA ASN A 153 13.84 -9.09 5.64
C ASN A 153 14.30 -10.56 5.74
N ASP A 154 13.63 -11.49 5.04
CA ASP A 154 14.05 -12.90 4.99
C ASP A 154 15.31 -13.09 4.14
N VAL A 155 15.39 -12.39 3.02
CA VAL A 155 16.60 -12.32 2.18
C VAL A 155 17.77 -11.72 2.96
N ARG A 156 17.52 -10.64 3.72
CA ARG A 156 18.53 -9.93 4.52
C ARG A 156 19.19 -10.82 5.58
N HIS A 157 18.43 -11.73 6.17
CA HIS A 157 18.93 -12.67 7.18
C HIS A 157 19.33 -14.03 6.60
N SER A 158 19.32 -14.16 5.28
CA SER A 158 19.71 -15.40 4.62
C SER A 158 21.19 -15.71 4.85
N PRO A 159 21.54 -16.94 5.24
CA PRO A 159 22.94 -17.35 5.30
C PRO A 159 23.61 -17.39 3.92
N LYS A 160 22.82 -17.42 2.84
CA LYS A 160 23.35 -17.59 1.49
C LYS A 160 22.40 -17.04 0.41
N ILE A 161 22.90 -16.10 -0.37
CA ILE A 161 22.26 -15.64 -1.61
C ILE A 161 22.91 -16.35 -2.80
N ASN A 162 22.09 -17.03 -3.60
CA ASN A 162 22.53 -17.83 -4.75
C ASN A 162 22.60 -16.99 -6.04
N SER A 163 21.63 -16.10 -6.24
CA SER A 163 21.60 -15.17 -7.38
C SER A 163 20.66 -13.99 -7.15
N ILE A 164 20.95 -12.86 -7.81
CA ILE A 164 20.03 -11.72 -7.94
C ILE A 164 19.87 -11.36 -9.41
N GLU A 165 18.63 -11.12 -9.84
CA GLU A 165 18.24 -10.74 -11.19
C GLU A 165 17.45 -9.43 -11.15
N PHE A 166 17.98 -8.38 -11.79
CA PHE A 166 17.31 -7.12 -12.02
C PHE A 166 16.69 -7.14 -13.41
N THR A 167 15.38 -6.93 -13.52
CA THR A 167 14.74 -6.64 -14.81
C THR A 167 14.42 -5.16 -14.86
N LEU A 168 14.87 -4.47 -15.91
CA LEU A 168 14.69 -3.04 -16.11
C LEU A 168 13.70 -2.78 -17.25
N ASN A 169 12.77 -1.85 -17.04
CA ASN A 169 11.94 -1.25 -18.07
C ASN A 169 12.67 -0.04 -18.65
N LEU A 170 13.15 -0.16 -19.88
CA LEU A 170 13.97 0.89 -20.50
C LEU A 170 13.15 1.99 -21.19
N ILE A 171 11.82 1.84 -21.22
CA ILE A 171 10.89 2.85 -21.76
C ILE A 171 10.42 3.81 -20.65
N ALA A 172 10.52 3.40 -19.37
CA ALA A 172 10.08 4.22 -18.26
C ALA A 172 10.93 5.50 -18.17
N PRO A 173 10.33 6.68 -17.91
CA PRO A 173 11.10 7.88 -17.66
C PRO A 173 11.97 7.66 -16.42
N ALA A 174 13.29 7.66 -16.60
CA ALA A 174 14.22 7.58 -15.49
C ALA A 174 14.02 8.81 -14.58
N PRO A 175 13.86 8.67 -13.26
CA PRO A 175 13.76 9.83 -12.38
C PRO A 175 15.03 10.68 -12.50
N ASN A 176 14.88 11.99 -12.69
CA ASN A 176 16.02 12.93 -12.79
C ASN A 176 17.00 12.80 -11.59
N ASN A 177 16.52 12.35 -10.43
CA ASN A 177 17.34 12.20 -9.22
C ASN A 177 18.00 10.81 -9.05
N PHE A 178 17.65 9.81 -9.87
CA PHE A 178 18.17 8.44 -9.70
C PHE A 178 19.63 8.31 -10.17
N LEU A 179 20.06 9.17 -11.08
CA LEU A 179 21.41 9.19 -11.64
C LEU A 179 22.25 10.39 -11.19
N ASP A 180 21.64 11.45 -10.64
CA ASP A 180 22.31 12.74 -10.44
C ASP A 180 22.82 12.99 -9.01
N ASN A 181 22.42 12.19 -8.01
CA ASN A 181 22.70 12.48 -6.59
C ASN A 181 23.66 11.51 -5.88
N GLN A 182 24.40 10.69 -6.62
CA GLN A 182 25.44 9.82 -6.04
C GLN A 182 26.73 10.11 -6.78
N GLU A 183 27.71 10.70 -6.08
CA GLU A 183 29.09 10.76 -6.56
C GLU A 183 29.51 9.36 -7.05
N ASP A 184 30.28 9.32 -8.15
CA ASP A 184 30.58 8.22 -9.10
C ASP A 184 31.06 6.83 -8.55
N GLU A 185 30.77 6.44 -7.31
CA GLU A 185 31.39 5.28 -6.65
C GLU A 185 30.52 4.02 -6.56
N SER A 186 29.23 4.07 -6.89
CA SER A 186 28.39 2.86 -6.82
C SER A 186 28.55 1.98 -8.08
N LEU A 187 29.07 0.76 -7.89
CA LEU A 187 29.14 -0.31 -8.92
C LEU A 187 27.82 -0.47 -9.69
N ILE A 188 26.69 -0.25 -9.00
CA ILE A 188 25.33 -0.37 -9.54
C ILE A 188 25.08 0.69 -10.60
N LEU A 189 25.36 1.96 -10.30
CA LEU A 189 25.14 3.07 -11.22
C LEU A 189 25.98 2.89 -12.48
N ASN A 190 27.21 2.40 -12.32
CA ASN A 190 28.11 2.10 -13.43
C ASN A 190 27.60 0.99 -14.37
N ILE A 191 26.78 0.06 -13.88
CA ILE A 191 26.17 -1.00 -14.70
C ILE A 191 24.80 -0.57 -15.23
N LEU A 192 23.99 0.11 -14.40
CA LEU A 192 22.62 0.49 -14.74
C LEU A 192 22.56 1.65 -15.73
N ARG A 193 23.38 2.70 -15.57
CA ARG A 193 23.34 3.90 -16.42
C ARG A 193 23.55 3.55 -17.91
N PRO A 194 24.60 2.82 -18.32
CA PRO A 194 24.76 2.41 -19.72
C PRO A 194 23.63 1.49 -20.22
N THR A 195 23.06 0.68 -19.32
CA THR A 195 21.96 -0.23 -19.66
C THR A 195 20.67 0.54 -19.94
N LEU A 196 20.38 1.61 -19.19
CA LEU A 196 19.24 2.49 -19.41
C LEU A 196 19.36 3.28 -20.71
N GLU A 197 20.57 3.77 -21.02
CA GLU A 197 20.87 4.47 -22.27
C GLU A 197 20.78 3.54 -23.51
N SER A 198 20.86 2.22 -23.31
CA SER A 198 20.82 1.25 -24.43
C SER A 198 19.49 1.24 -25.20
N HIS A 199 18.39 1.72 -24.61
CA HIS A 199 17.13 1.90 -25.34
C HIS A 199 17.31 2.86 -26.52
N ALA A 200 17.96 4.01 -26.29
CA ALA A 200 18.23 5.00 -27.32
C ALA A 200 19.18 4.49 -28.41
N ALA A 201 20.09 3.58 -28.05
CA ALA A 201 21.09 3.03 -28.97
C ALA A 201 20.60 1.82 -29.79
N PHE A 202 19.76 0.96 -29.21
CA PHE A 202 19.40 -0.35 -29.77
C PHE A 202 17.89 -0.60 -29.89
N GLY A 203 17.04 0.27 -29.34
CA GLY A 203 15.59 0.10 -29.33
C GLY A 203 15.10 -1.04 -28.43
N ALA A 204 15.92 -1.48 -27.46
CA ALA A 204 15.52 -2.48 -26.48
C ALA A 204 14.53 -1.87 -25.48
N ASN A 205 13.42 -2.57 -25.21
CA ASN A 205 12.41 -2.10 -24.25
C ASN A 205 12.65 -2.64 -22.83
N LYS A 206 13.44 -3.71 -22.71
CA LYS A 206 13.74 -4.39 -21.46
C LYS A 206 15.19 -4.84 -21.43
N ALA A 207 15.80 -4.81 -20.25
CA ALA A 207 17.09 -5.44 -20.00
C ALA A 207 17.05 -6.26 -18.71
N THR A 208 17.82 -7.34 -18.66
CA THR A 208 17.96 -8.18 -17.47
C THR A 208 19.43 -8.31 -17.10
N ILE A 209 19.76 -8.02 -15.85
CA ILE A 209 21.11 -8.12 -15.29
C ILE A 209 21.07 -9.16 -14.18
N THR A 210 21.89 -10.21 -14.30
CA THR A 210 21.94 -11.30 -13.32
C THR A 210 23.32 -11.44 -12.72
N PHE A 211 23.39 -11.40 -11.39
CA PHE A 211 24.57 -11.76 -10.62
C PHE A 211 24.36 -13.17 -10.04
N SER A 212 25.26 -14.11 -10.33
CA SER A 212 25.23 -15.45 -9.72
C SER A 212 26.63 -16.03 -9.54
N ASN A 213 26.78 -16.98 -8.61
CA ASN A 213 28.05 -17.65 -8.33
C ASN A 213 28.56 -18.57 -9.48
N GLY A 214 27.75 -18.82 -10.52
CA GLY A 214 28.12 -19.66 -11.65
C GLY A 214 28.62 -21.06 -11.23
N ARG A 215 29.48 -21.67 -12.05
CA ARG A 215 30.08 -23.00 -11.78
C ARG A 215 31.42 -22.93 -11.05
N ILE A 216 32.07 -21.76 -11.00
CA ILE A 216 33.44 -21.59 -10.51
C ILE A 216 33.41 -21.09 -9.07
N ARG A 217 33.69 -21.96 -8.11
CA ARG A 217 33.56 -21.70 -6.66
C ARG A 217 34.77 -20.98 -6.01
N ARG A 218 35.55 -20.21 -6.76
CA ARG A 218 36.76 -19.56 -6.22
C ARG A 218 36.46 -18.28 -5.46
N GLU A 219 35.46 -17.52 -5.91
CA GLU A 219 35.02 -16.28 -5.28
C GLU A 219 33.51 -16.36 -5.13
N VAL A 220 33.06 -16.54 -3.88
CA VAL A 220 31.64 -16.58 -3.56
C VAL A 220 31.19 -15.15 -3.37
N MET A 221 30.12 -14.79 -4.05
CA MET A 221 29.42 -13.53 -3.91
C MET A 221 29.10 -13.26 -2.44
N HIS A 222 29.50 -12.09 -1.94
CA HIS A 222 29.22 -11.66 -0.57
C HIS A 222 27.74 -11.26 -0.45
N PRO A 223 26.91 -12.02 0.30
CA PRO A 223 25.48 -11.72 0.42
C PRO A 223 25.21 -10.34 0.99
N GLU A 224 26.04 -9.90 1.94
CA GLU A 224 25.94 -8.59 2.62
C GLU A 224 25.98 -7.42 1.64
N ARG A 225 26.94 -7.42 0.71
CA ARG A 225 27.08 -6.36 -0.32
C ARG A 225 25.91 -6.34 -1.30
N LEU A 226 25.32 -7.49 -1.58
CA LEU A 226 24.13 -7.58 -2.42
C LEU A 226 22.88 -7.07 -1.71
N ILE A 227 22.77 -7.31 -0.41
CA ILE A 227 21.66 -6.79 0.41
C ILE A 227 21.77 -5.28 0.53
N GLU A 228 22.97 -4.74 0.77
CA GLU A 228 23.23 -3.29 0.74
C GLU A 228 22.86 -2.70 -0.63
N LEU A 229 23.21 -3.40 -1.71
CA LEU A 229 22.88 -3.03 -3.08
C LEU A 229 21.36 -2.99 -3.32
N VAL A 230 20.59 -3.96 -2.82
CA VAL A 230 19.13 -3.93 -2.94
C VAL A 230 18.50 -2.88 -2.00
N ALA A 231 19.04 -2.69 -0.79
CA ALA A 231 18.56 -1.67 0.15
C ALA A 231 18.80 -0.24 -0.34
N ALA A 232 19.87 0.00 -1.09
CA ALA A 232 20.20 1.30 -1.67
C ALA A 232 19.34 1.64 -2.89
N LEU A 233 18.70 0.65 -3.50
CA LEU A 233 17.78 0.87 -4.60
C LEU A 233 16.43 1.28 -4.03
N ASP A 234 16.03 2.52 -4.25
CA ASP A 234 14.66 2.98 -4.00
C ASP A 234 13.72 2.39 -5.07
N TYR A 235 13.50 1.07 -5.02
CA TYR A 235 12.77 0.31 -6.03
C TYR A 235 11.25 0.33 -5.85
N ASP A 236 10.77 0.80 -4.69
CA ASP A 236 9.35 0.84 -4.34
C ASP A 236 8.60 1.95 -5.12
N GLU A 237 9.28 3.06 -5.43
CA GLU A 237 8.70 4.21 -6.15
C GLU A 237 9.22 4.38 -7.58
N ASN A 238 10.18 3.55 -8.01
CA ASN A 238 10.86 3.72 -9.30
C ASN A 238 10.35 2.74 -10.38
N ASP A 239 9.80 3.27 -11.47
CA ASP A 239 9.30 2.50 -12.62
C ASP A 239 10.40 1.88 -13.50
N VAL A 240 11.67 2.25 -13.28
CA VAL A 240 12.83 1.71 -13.99
C VAL A 240 13.02 0.21 -13.72
N PHE A 241 12.78 -0.26 -12.49
CA PHE A 241 12.87 -1.69 -12.18
C PHE A 241 11.54 -2.37 -12.47
N GLU A 242 11.47 -3.35 -13.37
CA GLU A 242 10.25 -4.16 -13.53
C GLU A 242 10.16 -5.27 -12.45
N SER A 243 11.31 -5.86 -12.07
CA SER A 243 11.40 -6.85 -10.98
C SER A 243 12.81 -6.96 -10.42
N ILE A 244 12.93 -7.41 -9.16
CA ILE A 244 14.21 -7.72 -8.51
C ILE A 244 14.10 -9.11 -7.91
N LYS A 245 14.48 -10.13 -8.67
CA LYS A 245 14.36 -11.52 -8.24
C LYS A 245 15.59 -12.00 -7.52
N VAL A 246 15.39 -12.59 -6.35
CA VAL A 246 16.45 -13.13 -5.50
C VAL A 246 16.20 -14.61 -5.25
N LYS A 247 17.22 -15.43 -5.53
CA LYS A 247 17.27 -16.83 -5.14
C LYS A 247 18.21 -16.96 -3.94
N TYR A 248 17.71 -17.51 -2.84
CA TYR A 248 18.42 -17.54 -1.56
C TYR A 248 18.01 -18.76 -0.75
N ASP A 249 18.74 -19.03 0.34
CA ASP A 249 18.35 -20.06 1.30
C ASP A 249 17.59 -19.37 2.45
N SER A 250 16.29 -19.61 2.56
CA SER A 250 15.43 -18.91 3.52
C SER A 250 15.67 -19.40 4.94
N PRO A 251 15.97 -18.51 5.90
CA PRO A 251 16.01 -18.87 7.31
C PRO A 251 14.61 -19.20 7.86
N ALA A 252 13.54 -18.63 7.28
CA ALA A 252 12.16 -18.90 7.70
C ALA A 252 11.68 -20.31 7.29
N THR A 253 12.00 -20.77 6.08
CA THR A 253 11.53 -22.08 5.58
C THR A 253 12.59 -23.18 5.64
N GLY A 254 13.87 -22.82 5.74
CA GLY A 254 15.01 -23.74 5.64
C GLY A 254 15.27 -24.25 4.22
N ASN A 255 14.53 -23.77 3.22
CA ASN A 255 14.63 -24.21 1.82
C ASN A 255 15.23 -23.13 0.92
N SER A 256 15.63 -23.52 -0.30
CA SER A 256 15.99 -22.54 -1.32
C SER A 256 14.73 -21.92 -1.92
N GLU A 257 14.54 -20.62 -1.67
CA GLU A 257 13.40 -19.84 -2.09
C GLU A 257 13.76 -18.92 -3.27
N HIS A 258 12.73 -18.51 -4.01
CA HIS A 258 12.84 -17.54 -5.08
C HIS A 258 11.76 -16.47 -4.90
N ILE A 259 12.19 -15.24 -4.66
CA ILE A 259 11.31 -14.10 -4.40
C ILE A 259 11.59 -12.96 -5.35
N ASP A 260 10.57 -12.22 -5.75
CA ASP A 260 10.72 -10.94 -6.42
C ASP A 260 10.56 -9.83 -5.38
N LEU A 261 11.63 -9.17 -4.97
CA LEU A 261 11.63 -8.16 -3.92
C LEU A 261 10.81 -6.92 -4.27
N LYS A 262 10.78 -6.53 -5.56
CA LYS A 262 9.93 -5.42 -6.00
C LYS A 262 8.45 -5.78 -5.85
N ASN A 263 8.09 -7.02 -6.14
CA ASN A 263 6.70 -7.50 -6.14
C ASN A 263 6.31 -8.30 -4.87
N ALA A 264 7.26 -8.52 -3.96
CA ALA A 264 7.08 -9.13 -2.65
C ALA A 264 6.19 -8.21 -1.82
N GLY A 265 6.49 -6.91 -1.89
CA GLY A 265 5.62 -5.82 -1.47
C GLY A 265 5.03 -6.02 -0.09
N VAL A 266 3.71 -5.92 -0.03
CA VAL A 266 2.93 -6.01 1.20
C VAL A 266 2.38 -7.42 1.36
N LEU A 267 2.33 -7.91 2.60
CA LEU A 267 1.63 -9.13 2.97
C LEU A 267 0.23 -9.07 2.37
N LYS A 268 -0.05 -10.05 1.51
CA LYS A 268 -1.28 -10.09 0.71
C LYS A 268 -1.92 -11.45 0.79
N ARG A 269 -3.25 -11.47 0.67
CA ARG A 269 -4.03 -12.71 0.55
C ARG A 269 -5.08 -12.57 -0.54
N ILE A 270 -5.49 -13.71 -1.08
CA ILE A 270 -6.53 -13.79 -2.09
C ILE A 270 -7.74 -14.46 -1.45
N ILE A 271 -8.86 -13.74 -1.41
CA ILE A 271 -10.14 -14.20 -0.87
C ILE A 271 -11.16 -14.35 -2.00
N MET A 272 -12.35 -14.88 -1.69
CA MET A 272 -13.50 -14.91 -2.60
C MET A 272 -13.21 -15.63 -3.93
N GLN A 273 -12.45 -16.74 -3.88
CA GLN A 273 -12.15 -17.52 -5.08
C GLN A 273 -13.45 -18.11 -5.65
N ASN A 274 -13.76 -17.79 -6.91
CA ASN A 274 -15.00 -18.17 -7.60
C ASN A 274 -16.28 -17.58 -6.99
N ASP A 275 -16.19 -16.41 -6.36
CA ASP A 275 -17.34 -15.69 -5.82
C ASP A 275 -17.53 -14.33 -6.51
N ASP A 276 -18.75 -14.02 -6.95
CA ASP A 276 -19.07 -12.84 -7.76
C ASP A 276 -19.79 -11.75 -6.97
N HIS A 277 -19.95 -11.89 -5.65
CA HIS A 277 -20.52 -10.82 -4.82
C HIS A 277 -19.60 -9.59 -4.80
N THR A 278 -20.21 -8.40 -4.92
CA THR A 278 -19.49 -7.11 -5.02
C THR A 278 -19.87 -6.12 -3.92
N GLY A 279 -20.82 -6.46 -3.05
CA GLY A 279 -21.20 -5.63 -1.91
C GLY A 279 -20.05 -5.47 -0.91
N TRP A 280 -19.77 -4.24 -0.50
CA TRP A 280 -18.63 -3.92 0.36
C TRP A 280 -18.76 -4.56 1.75
N GLU A 281 -19.98 -4.71 2.27
CA GLU A 281 -20.26 -5.38 3.55
C GLU A 281 -19.85 -6.85 3.48
N TYR A 282 -20.23 -7.51 2.38
CA TYR A 282 -19.89 -8.90 2.15
C TYR A 282 -18.38 -9.08 1.97
N ILE A 283 -17.74 -8.21 1.20
CA ILE A 283 -16.27 -8.21 1.04
C ILE A 283 -15.60 -8.03 2.42
N GLY A 284 -16.10 -7.10 3.23
CA GLY A 284 -15.62 -6.88 4.59
C GLY A 284 -15.73 -8.11 5.49
N ASP A 285 -16.86 -8.82 5.41
CA ASP A 285 -17.07 -10.07 6.14
C ASP A 285 -16.12 -11.17 5.69
N GLN A 286 -15.82 -11.25 4.39
CA GLN A 286 -14.85 -12.20 3.86
C GLN A 286 -13.41 -11.85 4.26
N ILE A 287 -13.06 -10.55 4.33
CA ILE A 287 -11.76 -10.09 4.84
C ILE A 287 -11.61 -10.52 6.32
N GLU A 288 -12.62 -10.23 7.14
CA GLU A 288 -12.59 -10.54 8.56
C GLU A 288 -12.54 -12.06 8.80
N ALA A 289 -13.40 -12.83 8.10
CA ALA A 289 -13.41 -14.28 8.19
C ALA A 289 -12.07 -14.89 7.77
N ASP A 290 -11.46 -14.43 6.68
CA ASP A 290 -10.15 -14.90 6.24
C ASP A 290 -9.08 -14.65 7.32
N HIS A 291 -9.07 -13.46 7.95
CA HIS A 291 -8.13 -13.14 9.01
C HIS A 291 -8.23 -14.11 10.19
N TYR A 292 -9.42 -14.30 10.75
CA TYR A 292 -9.61 -15.14 11.94
C TYR A 292 -9.47 -16.64 11.65
N ASN A 293 -9.86 -17.10 10.46
CA ASN A 293 -9.78 -18.52 10.10
C ASN A 293 -8.38 -18.97 9.67
N ASN A 294 -7.49 -18.04 9.30
CA ASN A 294 -6.16 -18.35 8.78
C ASN A 294 -5.03 -17.91 9.71
N ASN A 295 -5.19 -18.12 11.02
CA ASN A 295 -4.19 -17.83 12.05
C ASN A 295 -3.83 -16.33 12.18
N GLN A 296 -4.78 -15.42 11.92
CA GLN A 296 -4.63 -13.99 12.19
C GLN A 296 -3.36 -13.38 11.57
N PRO A 297 -3.21 -13.46 10.24
CA PRO A 297 -2.04 -12.90 9.55
C PRO A 297 -1.87 -11.41 9.87
N GLY A 298 -0.62 -10.97 10.05
CA GLY A 298 -0.28 -9.59 10.40
C GLY A 298 -0.43 -9.23 11.89
N ASN A 299 -1.11 -10.04 12.70
CA ASN A 299 -1.48 -9.71 14.08
C ASN A 299 -0.28 -9.45 15.02
N ALA A 300 0.84 -10.15 14.83
CA ALA A 300 2.03 -10.02 15.69
C ALA A 300 3.02 -8.92 15.27
N PHE A 301 2.82 -8.29 14.10
CA PHE A 301 3.82 -7.37 13.52
C PHE A 301 3.89 -6.03 14.24
N THR A 302 2.82 -5.61 14.91
CA THR A 302 2.79 -4.38 15.71
C THR A 302 3.76 -4.38 16.86
N ARG A 303 4.08 -5.54 17.44
CA ARG A 303 4.96 -5.66 18.61
C ARG A 303 6.35 -5.06 18.37
N ARG A 304 6.75 -4.91 17.11
CA ARG A 304 8.01 -4.24 16.73
C ARG A 304 8.02 -2.76 17.10
N TYR A 305 6.84 -2.14 17.20
CA TYR A 305 6.66 -0.72 17.50
C TYR A 305 6.32 -0.45 18.98
N ASP A 306 6.20 -1.47 19.83
CA ASP A 306 5.80 -1.31 21.25
C ASP A 306 6.72 -0.34 22.03
N ARG A 307 7.98 -0.19 21.60
CA ARG A 307 8.95 0.74 22.20
C ARG A 307 8.95 2.14 21.58
N GLU A 308 8.32 2.29 20.41
CA GLU A 308 8.20 3.55 19.69
C GLU A 308 6.87 4.27 20.00
N ILE A 309 5.88 3.53 20.50
CA ILE A 309 4.55 4.04 20.79
C ILE A 309 4.56 4.92 22.03
N ILE A 310 4.10 6.16 21.89
CA ILE A 310 3.89 7.09 23.00
C ILE A 310 2.41 7.15 23.41
N PRO A 311 2.11 7.39 24.70
CA PRO A 311 0.74 7.64 25.14
C PRO A 311 0.25 9.00 24.64
N ALA A 312 -0.93 9.04 24.03
CA ALA A 312 -1.56 10.27 23.58
C ALA A 312 -3.10 10.18 23.66
N ILE A 313 -3.77 11.32 23.49
CA ILE A 313 -5.24 11.42 23.41
C ILE A 313 -5.58 11.88 22.00
N LEU A 314 -6.61 11.29 21.38
CA LEU A 314 -7.06 11.70 20.05
C LEU A 314 -7.40 13.20 20.08
N PRO A 315 -6.77 14.04 19.23
CA PRO A 315 -7.12 15.45 19.17
C PRO A 315 -8.52 15.61 18.57
N ASN A 316 -9.12 16.79 18.80
CA ASN A 316 -10.38 17.13 18.15
C ASN A 316 -10.23 17.10 16.63
N ILE A 317 -11.19 16.46 15.98
CA ILE A 317 -11.23 16.41 14.52
C ILE A 317 -11.36 17.81 13.91
N VAL A 318 -10.65 18.03 12.81
CA VAL A 318 -10.71 19.26 12.03
C VAL A 318 -11.71 19.08 10.90
N LEU A 319 -12.73 19.94 10.91
CA LEU A 319 -13.77 19.94 9.88
C LEU A 319 -13.67 21.21 9.04
N PRO A 320 -13.91 21.11 7.73
CA PRO A 320 -13.91 22.29 6.87
C PRO A 320 -15.09 23.19 7.27
N GLU A 321 -14.87 24.51 7.28
CA GLU A 321 -15.97 25.45 7.38
C GLU A 321 -16.88 25.27 6.17
N ILE A 322 -18.15 24.94 6.41
CA ILE A 322 -19.16 24.90 5.35
C ILE A 322 -19.38 26.35 4.92
N ILE A 323 -18.87 26.73 3.75
CA ILE A 323 -19.34 27.95 3.07
C ILE A 323 -20.75 27.63 2.59
N LEU A 324 -21.76 27.95 3.41
CA LEU A 324 -23.14 27.91 2.97
C LEU A 324 -23.26 28.85 1.77
N PRO A 325 -23.68 28.37 0.58
CA PRO A 325 -23.94 29.28 -0.52
C PRO A 325 -24.98 30.28 -0.03
N ASN A 326 -24.64 31.58 -0.13
CA ASN A 326 -25.51 32.67 0.27
C ASN A 326 -26.93 32.37 -0.20
N ALA A 327 -27.86 32.25 0.75
CA ALA A 327 -29.27 32.11 0.46
C ALA A 327 -29.64 33.20 -0.55
N ILE A 328 -30.12 32.78 -1.72
CA ILE A 328 -30.65 33.69 -2.72
C ILE A 328 -31.75 34.49 -2.00
N PRO A 329 -31.63 35.82 -1.84
CA PRO A 329 -32.68 36.61 -1.23
C PRO A 329 -33.93 36.49 -2.10
N ASN A 330 -35.05 36.18 -1.42
CA ASN A 330 -36.38 35.91 -1.97
C ASN A 330 -36.84 36.83 -3.11
#